data_AF-A0A7S2AYL0-F1
#
_entry.id   AF-A0A7S2AYL0-F1
#
_cell.length_a   1.000
_cell.length_b   1.000
_cell.length_c   1.000
_cell.angle_alpha   90.00
_cell.angle_beta   90.00
_cell.angle_gamma   90.00
#
_symmetry.space_group_name_H-M   'P 1'
#
loop_
_entity.id
_entity.type
_entity.pdbx_description
1 polymer ?
#
loop_
_entity_poly.entity_id
_entity_poly.type
_entity_poly.pdbx_seq_one_letter_code
_entity_poly.pdbx_strand_id
1 'polypeptide(L)'
;MDLDQLRLYCKELYSQLASQLTSQNKAATQLLDTFRTHNSESKDNPKLPPKEVVAQLAAQQAALAVISTSKTSLEGRLKSVEEGRASALDRMKRDNIPETWAMQNVIKPMDERISTLKSEIDREKKAFELLQHQYQDMTLTAMAAVSKDITSSADQYERAFLEYTSQDEDEHQLKLLHSLLSSRTIQDEDRAGLVQRLSEGAQEFAFGKDNSVSALDKRFVFGMLYDALPTEKRLRDLMITRMAPHGDVLVIPGPIKGVPRIDQKTAEKYGGRFDQVKDVTRITIDCPSIAVMYTVVEVLLDEDALEIVLLDFKDRLDRMKCNPADSGGYLDLLFNFCFKGSAHIFEVQVTLRRFLEIKNAIGHRAYHVARRLNAYSKFVREYHGALTPEALRGIKSGLFTSASFDGTRLDPAYITEFSEAISSDTCRLVTLSARACDLSGWNLELFVNGKITHFDFLMCSGLEGNVII
;
A
#
# COMPACT_ATOMS: atom_id res chain seq x y z
N MET A 1 36.48 -6.36 3.38
CA MET A 1 36.02 -6.87 2.08
C MET A 1 36.41 -5.83 1.05
N ASP A 2 37.31 -6.16 0.13
CA ASP A 2 37.78 -5.21 -0.89
C ASP A 2 36.75 -5.05 -2.04
N LEU A 3 37.00 -4.11 -2.93
CA LEU A 3 36.08 -3.75 -4.03
C LEU A 3 35.87 -4.91 -5.03
N ASP A 4 36.85 -5.79 -5.18
CA ASP A 4 36.79 -6.94 -6.07
C ASP A 4 36.03 -8.11 -5.42
N GLN A 5 36.15 -8.28 -4.10
CA GLN A 5 35.33 -9.21 -3.31
C GLN A 5 33.86 -8.78 -3.27
N LEU A 6 33.58 -7.47 -3.15
CA LEU A 6 32.22 -6.93 -3.23
C LEU A 6 31.62 -7.15 -4.64
N ARG A 7 32.40 -6.96 -5.71
CA ARG A 7 31.96 -7.24 -7.08
C ARG A 7 31.68 -8.71 -7.32
N LEU A 8 32.53 -9.61 -6.81
CA LEU A 8 32.33 -11.06 -6.95
C LEU A 8 31.08 -11.51 -6.19
N TYR A 9 30.90 -11.02 -4.96
CA TYR A 9 29.71 -11.27 -4.13
C TYR A 9 28.42 -10.77 -4.80
N CYS A 10 28.42 -9.54 -5.33
CA CYS A 10 27.28 -9.00 -6.08
C CYS A 10 26.99 -9.76 -7.37
N LYS A 11 28.01 -10.29 -8.05
CA LYS A 11 27.86 -11.07 -9.28
C LYS A 11 27.28 -12.47 -9.01
N GLU A 12 27.68 -13.12 -7.93
CA GLU A 12 27.08 -14.37 -7.45
C GLU A 12 25.63 -14.16 -7.00
N LEU A 13 25.34 -13.09 -6.25
CA LEU A 13 23.98 -12.71 -5.86
C LEU A 13 23.09 -12.45 -7.09
N TYR A 14 23.59 -11.73 -8.10
CA TYR A 14 22.88 -11.50 -9.35
C TYR A 14 22.62 -12.79 -10.13
N SER A 15 23.59 -13.71 -10.19
CA SER A 15 23.43 -15.01 -10.86
C SER A 15 22.44 -15.92 -10.12
N GLN A 16 22.42 -15.89 -8.78
CA GLN A 16 21.45 -16.60 -7.97
C GLN A 16 20.04 -16.00 -8.11
N LEU A 17 19.90 -14.67 -8.12
CA LEU A 17 18.63 -14.00 -8.37
C LEU A 17 18.11 -14.28 -9.80
N ALA A 18 18.99 -14.24 -10.80
CA ALA A 18 18.63 -14.51 -12.20
C ALA A 18 18.23 -15.98 -12.42
N SER A 19 18.92 -16.92 -11.77
CA SER A 19 18.56 -18.35 -11.72
C SER A 19 17.20 -18.56 -11.05
N GLN A 20 16.94 -17.90 -9.92
CA GLN A 20 15.64 -17.92 -9.24
C GLN A 20 14.54 -17.30 -10.10
N LEU A 21 14.77 -16.13 -10.73
CA LEU A 21 13.82 -15.52 -11.67
C LEU A 21 13.51 -16.41 -12.86
N THR A 22 14.52 -17.10 -13.43
CA THR A 22 14.32 -17.98 -14.58
C THR A 22 13.52 -19.23 -14.19
N SER A 23 13.78 -19.78 -13.00
CA SER A 23 12.97 -20.88 -12.44
C SER A 23 11.54 -20.45 -12.10
N GLN A 24 11.36 -19.23 -11.57
CA GLN A 24 10.06 -18.63 -11.27
C GLN A 24 9.28 -18.26 -12.54
N ASN A 25 9.95 -17.81 -13.62
CA ASN A 25 9.32 -17.54 -14.92
C ASN A 25 8.87 -18.83 -15.61
N LYS A 26 9.65 -19.92 -15.53
CA LYS A 26 9.24 -21.23 -16.06
C LYS A 26 8.06 -21.81 -15.29
N ALA A 27 8.03 -21.64 -13.96
CA ALA A 27 6.90 -21.99 -13.12
C ALA A 27 5.66 -21.12 -13.40
N ALA A 28 5.85 -19.83 -13.66
CA ALA A 28 4.81 -18.88 -14.04
C ALA A 28 4.14 -19.25 -15.37
N THR A 29 4.90 -19.66 -16.39
CA THR A 29 4.33 -20.11 -17.67
C THR A 29 3.53 -21.39 -17.52
N GLN A 30 4.03 -22.37 -16.75
CA GLN A 30 3.31 -23.63 -16.47
C GLN A 30 2.04 -23.42 -15.62
N LEU A 31 2.07 -22.49 -14.66
CA LEU A 31 0.90 -22.11 -13.87
C LEU A 31 -0.13 -21.32 -14.70
N LEU A 32 0.30 -20.49 -15.66
CA LEU A 32 -0.61 -19.79 -16.57
C LEU A 32 -1.41 -20.77 -17.46
N ASP A 33 -0.77 -21.82 -17.95
CA ASP A 33 -1.44 -22.89 -18.72
C ASP A 33 -2.37 -23.74 -17.84
N THR A 34 -2.03 -23.90 -16.56
CA THR A 34 -2.91 -24.54 -15.56
C THR A 34 -4.11 -23.66 -15.21
N PHE A 35 -3.92 -22.33 -15.16
CA PHE A 35 -4.99 -21.36 -14.89
C PHE A 35 -5.98 -21.22 -16.06
N ARG A 36 -5.46 -21.27 -17.31
CA ARG A 36 -6.29 -21.30 -18.53
C ARG A 36 -7.16 -22.55 -18.64
N THR A 37 -6.71 -23.68 -18.08
CA THR A 37 -7.44 -24.95 -18.09
C THR A 37 -8.40 -25.11 -16.91
N HIS A 38 -8.21 -24.39 -15.79
CA HIS A 38 -9.10 -24.46 -14.61
C HIS A 38 -10.22 -23.40 -14.58
N ASN A 39 -10.13 -22.33 -15.38
CA ASN A 39 -11.20 -21.33 -15.49
C ASN A 39 -12.41 -21.77 -16.35
N SER A 40 -12.43 -23.02 -16.87
CA SER A 40 -13.61 -23.59 -17.52
C SER A 40 -14.60 -24.24 -16.54
N GLU A 41 -14.27 -24.38 -15.26
CA GLU A 41 -15.12 -25.09 -14.29
C GLU A 41 -15.16 -24.38 -12.92
N SER A 42 -15.98 -23.33 -12.78
CA SER A 42 -16.58 -22.93 -11.49
C SER A 42 -17.50 -21.72 -11.70
N LYS A 43 -18.77 -21.97 -12.05
CA LYS A 43 -19.84 -21.01 -11.80
C LYS A 43 -20.04 -20.97 -10.28
N ASP A 44 -19.74 -19.82 -9.69
CA ASP A 44 -20.07 -19.36 -8.33
C ASP A 44 -18.84 -18.96 -7.50
N ASN A 45 -18.81 -17.66 -7.17
CA ASN A 45 -17.83 -16.88 -6.40
C ASN A 45 -16.44 -16.65 -7.02
N PRO A 46 -15.99 -15.38 -7.18
CA PRO A 46 -14.58 -15.11 -7.41
C PRO A 46 -13.81 -15.50 -6.15
N LYS A 47 -13.11 -16.64 -6.18
CA LYS A 47 -12.21 -17.05 -5.11
C LYS A 47 -11.02 -16.07 -5.08
N LEU A 48 -10.57 -15.74 -3.87
CA LEU A 48 -9.33 -14.98 -3.66
C LEU A 48 -8.20 -15.55 -4.54
N PRO A 49 -7.33 -14.70 -5.12
CA PRO A 49 -6.25 -15.17 -5.95
C PRO A 49 -5.33 -16.09 -5.13
N PRO A 50 -4.83 -17.19 -5.74
CA PRO A 50 -3.90 -18.10 -5.09
C PRO A 50 -2.67 -17.37 -4.51
N LYS A 51 -2.09 -17.90 -3.44
CA LYS A 51 -0.88 -17.33 -2.82
C LYS A 51 0.27 -17.21 -3.81
N GLU A 52 0.30 -18.14 -4.78
CA GLU A 52 1.24 -18.22 -5.89
C GLU A 52 1.13 -17.00 -6.81
N VAL A 53 -0.09 -16.55 -7.14
CA VAL A 53 -0.32 -15.36 -7.99
C VAL A 53 0.25 -14.11 -7.30
N VAL A 54 0.03 -13.99 -6.00
CA VAL A 54 0.52 -12.85 -5.22
C VAL A 54 2.05 -12.87 -5.09
N ALA A 55 2.66 -14.04 -4.92
CA ALA A 55 4.11 -14.19 -4.93
C ALA A 55 4.71 -13.86 -6.31
N GLN A 56 4.04 -14.27 -7.39
CA GLN A 56 4.45 -13.98 -8.75
C GLN A 56 4.38 -12.48 -9.08
N LEU A 57 3.35 -11.78 -8.63
CA LEU A 57 3.26 -10.32 -8.74
C LEU A 57 4.41 -9.61 -8.03
N ALA A 58 4.77 -10.06 -6.83
CA ALA A 58 5.92 -9.51 -6.10
C ALA A 58 7.24 -9.76 -6.85
N ALA A 59 7.42 -10.95 -7.42
CA ALA A 59 8.60 -11.28 -8.23
C ALA A 59 8.68 -10.41 -9.51
N GLN A 60 7.57 -10.22 -10.22
CA GLN A 60 7.50 -9.36 -11.40
C GLN A 60 7.78 -7.89 -11.07
N GLN A 61 7.27 -7.40 -9.95
CA GLN A 61 7.55 -6.04 -9.48
C GLN A 61 9.04 -5.84 -9.17
N ALA A 62 9.68 -6.83 -8.52
CA ALA A 62 11.12 -6.81 -8.28
C ALA A 62 11.92 -6.84 -9.60
N ALA A 63 11.49 -7.67 -10.55
CA ALA A 63 12.10 -7.75 -11.88
C ALA A 63 12.01 -6.42 -12.65
N LEU A 64 10.86 -5.74 -12.60
CA LEU A 64 10.68 -4.41 -13.19
C LEU A 64 11.65 -3.38 -12.59
N ALA A 65 11.84 -3.40 -11.26
CA ALA A 65 12.78 -2.49 -10.59
C ALA A 65 14.24 -2.75 -11.02
N VAL A 66 14.62 -4.01 -11.16
CA VAL A 66 15.97 -4.40 -11.63
C VAL A 66 16.20 -3.95 -13.07
N ILE A 67 15.27 -4.23 -13.98
CA ILE A 67 15.38 -3.84 -15.40
C ILE A 67 15.42 -2.32 -15.54
N SER A 68 14.58 -1.60 -14.79
CA SER A 68 14.61 -0.12 -14.76
C SER A 68 15.98 0.41 -14.35
N THR A 69 16.57 -0.14 -13.29
CA THR A 69 17.91 0.24 -12.82
C THR A 69 19.00 -0.11 -13.86
N SER A 70 18.92 -1.29 -14.48
CA SER A 70 19.83 -1.71 -15.56
C SER A 70 19.80 -0.72 -16.72
N LYS A 71 18.59 -0.35 -17.17
CA LYS A 71 18.38 0.63 -18.25
C LYS A 71 19.00 1.97 -17.91
N THR A 72 18.74 2.53 -16.73
CA THR A 72 19.34 3.83 -16.32
C THR A 72 20.87 3.76 -16.29
N SER A 73 21.44 2.64 -15.84
CA SER A 73 22.90 2.42 -15.87
C SER A 73 23.44 2.40 -17.30
N LEU A 74 22.77 1.70 -18.23
CA LEU A 74 23.16 1.67 -19.64
C LEU A 74 23.05 3.04 -20.31
N GLU A 75 22.00 3.79 -20.04
CA GLU A 75 21.81 5.17 -20.53
C GLU A 75 22.93 6.10 -20.02
N GLY A 76 23.33 5.96 -18.74
CA GLY A 76 24.48 6.69 -18.19
C GLY A 76 25.80 6.32 -18.87
N ARG A 77 26.02 5.04 -19.17
CA ARG A 77 27.21 4.57 -19.91
C ARG A 77 27.22 5.08 -21.34
N LEU A 78 26.08 5.06 -22.03
CA LEU A 78 25.94 5.59 -23.39
C LEU A 78 26.33 7.06 -23.43
N LYS A 79 25.76 7.86 -22.52
CA LYS A 79 26.07 9.29 -22.40
C LYS A 79 27.57 9.54 -22.18
N SER A 80 28.20 8.79 -21.27
CA SER A 80 29.64 8.90 -21.00
C SER A 80 30.50 8.58 -22.22
N VAL A 81 30.13 7.57 -23.02
CA VAL A 81 30.86 7.22 -24.25
C VAL A 81 30.66 8.28 -25.33
N GLU A 82 29.44 8.83 -25.48
CA GLU A 82 29.14 9.90 -26.43
C GLU A 82 29.92 11.19 -26.10
N GLU A 83 29.98 11.58 -24.81
CA GLU A 83 30.79 12.70 -24.32
C GLU A 83 32.29 12.45 -24.54
N GLY A 84 32.76 11.24 -24.23
CA GLY A 84 34.15 10.84 -24.47
C GLY A 84 34.52 10.93 -25.95
N ARG A 85 33.60 10.54 -26.84
CA ARG A 85 33.79 10.61 -28.29
C ARG A 85 33.89 12.05 -28.77
N ALA A 86 33.01 12.93 -28.30
CA ALA A 86 33.06 14.36 -28.60
C ALA A 86 34.40 14.97 -28.14
N SER A 87 34.84 14.65 -26.92
CA SER A 87 36.14 15.09 -26.39
C SER A 87 37.33 14.55 -27.19
N ALA A 88 37.26 13.31 -27.67
CA ALA A 88 38.28 12.73 -28.54
C ALA A 88 38.40 13.49 -29.87
N LEU A 89 37.26 13.82 -30.50
CA LEU A 89 37.23 14.63 -31.73
C LEU A 89 37.82 16.02 -31.52
N ASP A 90 37.54 16.67 -30.39
CA ASP A 90 38.11 17.98 -30.07
C ASP A 90 39.63 17.92 -29.84
N ARG A 91 40.13 16.87 -29.19
CA ARG A 91 41.57 16.64 -29.02
C ARG A 91 42.28 16.37 -30.33
N MET A 92 41.68 15.56 -31.21
CA MET A 92 42.22 15.29 -32.55
C MET A 92 42.48 16.60 -33.31
N LYS A 93 41.52 17.53 -33.29
CA LYS A 93 41.64 18.85 -33.94
C LYS A 93 42.70 19.72 -33.29
N ARG A 94 42.79 19.69 -31.96
CA ARG A 94 43.71 20.52 -31.18
C ARG A 94 45.17 20.08 -31.33
N ASP A 95 45.39 18.78 -31.33
CA ASP A 95 46.73 18.17 -31.23
C ASP A 95 47.27 17.74 -32.61
N ASN A 96 46.59 18.08 -33.71
CA ASN A 96 46.96 17.72 -35.09
C ASN A 96 47.21 16.21 -35.28
N ILE A 97 46.43 15.37 -34.60
CA ILE A 97 46.54 13.91 -34.74
C ILE A 97 46.10 13.51 -36.16
N PRO A 98 46.83 12.65 -36.87
CA PRO A 98 46.43 12.18 -38.20
C PRO A 98 45.01 11.60 -38.18
N GLU A 99 44.13 12.19 -38.98
CA GLU A 99 42.69 11.87 -38.99
C GLU A 99 42.45 10.39 -39.25
N THR A 100 43.18 9.80 -40.21
CA THR A 100 43.07 8.38 -40.56
C THR A 100 43.41 7.48 -39.37
N TRP A 101 44.46 7.80 -38.62
CA TRP A 101 44.85 7.03 -37.44
C TRP A 101 43.80 7.13 -36.32
N ALA A 102 43.34 8.35 -36.02
CA ALA A 102 42.41 8.56 -34.91
C ALA A 102 40.99 8.05 -35.22
N MET A 103 40.55 8.15 -36.48
CA MET A 103 39.30 7.54 -36.93
C MET A 103 39.33 6.02 -36.76
N GLN A 104 40.44 5.37 -37.13
CA GLN A 104 40.59 3.92 -37.05
C GLN A 104 40.71 3.41 -35.61
N ASN A 105 41.51 4.09 -34.77
CA ASN A 105 41.93 3.57 -33.47
C ASN A 105 41.14 4.12 -32.28
N VAL A 106 40.45 5.26 -32.45
CA VAL A 106 39.73 5.93 -31.35
C VAL A 106 38.25 6.06 -31.67
N ILE A 107 37.90 6.70 -32.80
CA ILE A 107 36.50 7.01 -33.10
C ILE A 107 35.69 5.76 -33.46
N LYS A 108 36.20 4.92 -34.36
CA LYS A 108 35.48 3.72 -34.82
C LYS A 108 35.16 2.74 -33.67
N PRO A 109 36.09 2.39 -32.75
CA PRO A 109 35.75 1.58 -31.58
C PRO A 109 34.69 2.22 -30.67
N MET A 110 34.70 3.54 -30.52
CA MET A 110 33.67 4.26 -29.75
C MET A 110 32.31 4.23 -30.44
N ASP A 111 32.26 4.38 -31.77
CA ASP A 111 31.03 4.25 -32.57
C ASP A 111 30.43 2.84 -32.49
N GLU A 112 31.26 1.81 -32.58
CA GLU A 112 30.86 0.41 -32.37
C GLU A 112 30.31 0.19 -30.95
N ARG A 113 30.95 0.81 -29.94
CA ARG A 113 30.48 0.74 -28.55
C ARG A 113 29.15 1.46 -28.34
N ILE A 114 28.98 2.64 -28.93
CA ILE A 114 27.72 3.40 -28.92
C ILE A 114 26.60 2.58 -29.56
N SER A 115 26.86 1.99 -30.74
CA SER A 115 25.88 1.14 -31.44
C SER A 115 25.48 -0.07 -30.59
N THR A 116 26.43 -0.70 -29.92
CA THR A 116 26.19 -1.83 -29.01
C THR A 116 25.31 -1.42 -27.82
N LEU A 117 25.64 -0.31 -27.16
CA LEU A 117 24.88 0.21 -26.02
C LEU A 117 23.45 0.60 -26.41
N LYS A 118 23.24 1.21 -27.58
CA LYS A 118 21.90 1.52 -28.10
C LYS A 118 21.07 0.24 -28.27
N SER A 119 21.66 -0.81 -28.86
CA SER A 119 20.99 -2.11 -29.01
C SER A 119 20.70 -2.80 -27.67
N GLU A 120 21.58 -2.68 -26.67
CA GLU A 120 21.33 -3.16 -25.30
C GLU A 120 20.16 -2.42 -24.64
N ILE A 121 20.15 -1.08 -24.73
CA ILE A 121 19.08 -0.24 -24.19
C ILE A 121 17.73 -0.59 -24.84
N ASP A 122 17.68 -0.77 -26.16
CA ASP A 122 16.44 -1.11 -26.85
C ASP A 122 15.91 -2.50 -26.47
N ARG A 123 16.80 -3.46 -26.21
CA ARG A 123 16.41 -4.78 -25.68
C ARG A 123 15.82 -4.68 -24.28
N GLU A 124 16.47 -3.91 -23.39
CA GLU A 124 15.97 -3.67 -22.02
C GLU A 124 14.64 -2.92 -22.02
N LYS A 125 14.46 -1.93 -22.92
CA LYS A 125 13.16 -1.24 -23.10
C LYS A 125 12.04 -2.20 -23.49
N LYS A 126 12.27 -3.05 -24.50
CA LYS A 126 11.28 -4.05 -24.93
C LYS A 126 10.96 -5.07 -23.83
N ALA A 127 11.98 -5.52 -23.09
CA ALA A 127 11.80 -6.43 -21.97
C ALA A 127 11.00 -5.78 -20.84
N PHE A 128 11.29 -4.51 -20.53
CA PHE A 128 10.54 -3.72 -19.55
C PHE A 128 9.07 -3.57 -19.94
N GLU A 129 8.79 -3.17 -21.18
CA GLU A 129 7.43 -2.99 -21.70
C GLU A 129 6.62 -4.30 -21.64
N LEU A 130 7.21 -5.41 -22.07
CA LEU A 130 6.57 -6.73 -22.02
C LEU A 130 6.25 -7.15 -20.59
N LEU A 131 7.23 -7.01 -19.68
CA LEU A 131 7.05 -7.38 -18.28
C LEU A 131 6.04 -6.47 -17.57
N GLN A 132 6.02 -5.18 -17.93
CA GLN A 132 5.07 -4.20 -17.39
C GLN A 132 3.64 -4.55 -17.81
N HIS A 133 3.43 -4.91 -19.08
CA HIS A 133 2.13 -5.35 -19.56
C HIS A 133 1.66 -6.62 -18.84
N GLN A 134 2.54 -7.61 -18.68
CA GLN A 134 2.21 -8.84 -17.94
C GLN A 134 1.86 -8.56 -16.48
N TYR A 135 2.62 -7.68 -15.82
CA TYR A 135 2.34 -7.27 -14.44
C TYR A 135 0.98 -6.56 -14.32
N GLN A 136 0.67 -5.66 -15.26
CA GLN A 136 -0.61 -4.96 -15.29
C GLN A 136 -1.79 -5.93 -15.47
N ASP A 137 -1.72 -6.84 -16.44
CA ASP A 137 -2.79 -7.84 -16.69
C ASP A 137 -3.02 -8.74 -15.47
N MET A 138 -1.94 -9.20 -14.84
CA MET A 138 -2.04 -10.01 -13.63
C MET A 138 -2.62 -9.21 -12.46
N THR A 139 -2.26 -7.94 -12.32
CA THR A 139 -2.79 -7.05 -11.28
C THR A 139 -4.29 -6.82 -11.48
N LEU A 140 -4.72 -6.53 -12.72
CA LEU A 140 -6.14 -6.36 -13.06
C LEU A 140 -6.95 -7.64 -12.77
N THR A 141 -6.41 -8.80 -13.15
CA THR A 141 -7.06 -10.10 -12.89
C THR A 141 -7.17 -10.39 -11.40
N ALA A 142 -6.09 -10.18 -10.65
CA ALA A 142 -6.07 -10.39 -9.21
C ALA A 142 -7.00 -9.40 -8.48
N MET A 143 -7.08 -8.14 -8.94
CA MET A 143 -8.00 -7.15 -8.41
C MET A 143 -9.45 -7.52 -8.68
N ALA A 144 -9.82 -7.90 -9.90
CA ALA A 144 -11.18 -8.35 -10.21
C ALA A 144 -11.62 -9.50 -9.29
N ALA A 145 -10.70 -10.42 -8.95
CA ALA A 145 -10.99 -11.53 -8.04
C ALA A 145 -11.26 -11.12 -6.58
N VAL A 146 -10.83 -9.93 -6.14
CA VAL A 146 -11.01 -9.47 -4.74
C VAL A 146 -11.85 -8.22 -4.59
N SER A 147 -12.08 -7.47 -5.65
CA SER A 147 -12.78 -6.17 -5.59
C SER A 147 -14.17 -6.32 -5.01
N LYS A 148 -14.90 -7.39 -5.35
CA LYS A 148 -16.20 -7.68 -4.77
C LYS A 148 -16.14 -7.85 -3.25
N ASP A 149 -15.15 -8.57 -2.75
CA ASP A 149 -14.97 -8.78 -1.31
C ASP A 149 -14.55 -7.48 -0.60
N ILE A 150 -13.72 -6.66 -1.24
CA ILE A 150 -13.32 -5.34 -0.70
C ILE A 150 -14.54 -4.42 -0.59
N THR A 151 -15.32 -4.30 -1.67
CA THR A 151 -16.53 -3.47 -1.69
C THR A 151 -17.55 -4.00 -0.72
N SER A 152 -17.83 -5.31 -0.72
CA SER A 152 -18.78 -5.92 0.21
C SER A 152 -18.37 -5.72 1.67
N SER A 153 -17.07 -5.81 1.98
CA SER A 153 -16.58 -5.53 3.33
C SER A 153 -16.81 -4.06 3.70
N ALA A 154 -16.50 -3.12 2.81
CA ALA A 154 -16.73 -1.70 3.06
C ALA A 154 -18.21 -1.37 3.25
N ASP A 155 -19.10 -1.92 2.42
CA ASP A 155 -20.55 -1.75 2.54
C ASP A 155 -21.11 -2.36 3.82
N GLN A 156 -20.52 -3.47 4.30
CA GLN A 156 -20.89 -4.06 5.58
C GLN A 156 -20.47 -3.18 6.75
N TYR A 157 -19.28 -2.58 6.71
CA TYR A 157 -18.83 -1.61 7.71
C TYR A 157 -19.73 -0.38 7.74
N GLU A 158 -20.08 0.15 6.56
CA GLU A 158 -20.91 1.34 6.47
C GLU A 158 -22.33 1.08 7.01
N ARG A 159 -22.95 -0.04 6.60
CA ARG A 159 -24.26 -0.42 7.14
C ARG A 159 -24.23 -0.62 8.65
N ALA A 160 -23.22 -1.34 9.15
CA ALA A 160 -23.08 -1.55 10.59
C ALA A 160 -22.88 -0.22 11.34
N PHE A 161 -22.11 0.72 10.77
CA PHE A 161 -21.93 2.04 11.37
C PHE A 161 -23.25 2.80 11.42
N LEU A 162 -24.01 2.84 10.32
CA LEU A 162 -25.32 3.49 10.28
C LEU A 162 -26.33 2.85 11.24
N GLU A 163 -26.29 1.53 11.40
CA GLU A 163 -27.10 0.81 12.41
C GLU A 163 -26.77 1.31 13.83
N TYR A 164 -25.48 1.44 14.15
CA TYR A 164 -25.01 1.95 15.44
C TYR A 164 -25.29 3.43 15.66
N THR A 165 -25.55 4.22 14.61
CA THR A 165 -25.84 5.66 14.72
C THR A 165 -27.27 5.99 14.30
N SER A 166 -28.16 4.99 14.24
CA SER A 166 -29.52 5.16 13.74
C SER A 166 -30.46 5.82 14.76
N GLN A 167 -30.09 5.79 16.04
CA GLN A 167 -30.87 6.37 17.13
C GLN A 167 -30.20 7.65 17.65
N ASP A 168 -31.01 8.65 18.02
CA ASP A 168 -30.54 9.95 18.52
C ASP A 168 -29.62 9.81 19.75
N GLU A 169 -29.90 8.84 20.63
CA GLU A 169 -29.08 8.56 21.81
C GLU A 169 -27.68 8.08 21.42
N ASP A 170 -27.55 7.18 20.45
CA ASP A 170 -26.26 6.67 20.00
C ASP A 170 -25.44 7.75 19.26
N GLU A 171 -26.10 8.58 18.45
CA GLU A 171 -25.44 9.73 17.80
C GLU A 171 -24.94 10.74 18.85
N HIS A 172 -25.72 10.96 19.91
CA HIS A 172 -25.30 11.78 21.04
C HIS A 172 -24.06 11.18 21.74
N GLN A 173 -24.04 9.88 22.00
CA GLN A 173 -22.89 9.19 22.59
C GLN A 173 -21.64 9.27 21.70
N LEU A 174 -21.80 9.15 20.38
CA LEU A 174 -20.70 9.31 19.44
C LEU A 174 -20.13 10.74 19.47
N LYS A 175 -20.99 11.77 19.56
CA LYS A 175 -20.56 13.16 19.74
C LYS A 175 -19.82 13.38 21.05
N LEU A 176 -20.29 12.78 22.15
CA LEU A 176 -19.59 12.82 23.44
C LEU A 176 -18.21 12.16 23.34
N LEU A 177 -18.11 10.99 22.69
CA LEU A 177 -16.85 10.29 22.45
C LEU A 177 -15.86 11.16 21.66
N HIS A 178 -16.29 11.78 20.55
CA HIS A 178 -15.43 12.67 19.77
C HIS A 178 -15.00 13.91 20.56
N SER A 179 -15.90 14.46 21.39
CA SER A 179 -15.58 15.58 22.29
C SER A 179 -14.52 15.19 23.33
N LEU A 180 -14.70 14.02 23.96
CA LEU A 180 -13.74 13.46 24.92
C LEU A 180 -12.36 13.28 24.27
N LEU A 181 -12.28 12.69 23.09
CA LEU A 181 -11.04 12.51 22.36
C LEU A 181 -10.41 13.84 21.94
N SER A 182 -11.20 14.79 21.45
CA SER A 182 -10.72 16.10 21.00
C SER A 182 -10.25 17.00 22.14
N SER A 183 -10.77 16.78 23.35
CA SER A 183 -10.32 17.51 24.55
C SER A 183 -8.90 17.10 25.00
N ARG A 184 -8.39 15.95 24.55
CA ARG A 184 -7.07 15.47 24.92
C ARG A 184 -6.01 16.16 24.08
N THR A 185 -5.10 16.85 24.77
CA THR A 185 -3.92 17.46 24.17
C THR A 185 -2.79 16.44 24.20
N ILE A 186 -2.43 15.89 23.04
CA ILE A 186 -1.15 15.19 22.86
C ILE A 186 -0.14 16.26 22.45
N GLN A 187 1.01 16.34 23.12
CA GLN A 187 2.03 17.31 22.72
C GLN A 187 2.52 17.00 21.30
N ASP A 188 2.65 18.02 20.45
CA ASP A 188 3.01 17.82 19.03
C ASP A 188 4.40 17.15 18.87
N GLU A 189 5.29 17.34 19.85
CA GLU A 189 6.59 16.67 19.95
C GLU A 189 6.46 15.14 20.07
N ASP A 190 5.37 14.64 20.67
CA ASP A 190 5.08 13.22 20.81
C ASP A 190 4.42 12.63 19.54
N ARG A 191 3.78 13.46 18.72
CA ARG A 191 3.13 13.04 17.46
C ARG A 191 4.11 12.89 16.30
N ALA A 192 5.02 13.85 16.13
CA ALA A 192 5.97 13.88 15.02
C ALA A 192 7.15 12.95 15.27
N GLY A 193 6.98 11.66 14.94
CA GLY A 193 8.06 10.68 15.05
C GLY A 193 8.03 9.84 16.32
N LEU A 194 6.84 9.53 16.86
CA LEU A 194 6.69 8.56 17.94
C LEU A 194 7.46 7.27 17.63
N VAL A 195 8.52 7.01 18.40
CA VAL A 195 9.43 5.87 18.22
C VAL A 195 9.48 5.00 19.47
N GLN A 196 9.50 3.70 19.23
CA GLN A 196 9.85 2.67 20.18
C GLN A 196 11.25 2.91 20.71
N ARG A 197 11.40 2.87 22.03
CA ARG A 197 12.70 2.83 22.68
C ARG A 197 12.86 1.49 23.40
N LEU A 198 14.09 1.03 23.48
CA LEU A 198 14.44 -0.22 24.14
C LEU A 198 14.87 0.06 25.57
N SER A 199 14.48 -0.80 26.50
CA SER A 199 15.04 -0.82 27.85
C SER A 199 16.55 -1.08 27.81
N GLU A 200 17.28 -0.69 28.86
CA GLU A 200 18.72 -0.97 28.96
C GLU A 200 19.03 -2.46 28.80
N GLY A 201 18.24 -3.33 29.45
CA GLY A 201 18.38 -4.79 29.32
C GLY A 201 18.10 -5.29 27.90
N ALA A 202 17.12 -4.71 27.19
CA ALA A 202 16.87 -5.03 25.79
C ALA A 202 17.98 -4.57 24.85
N GLN A 203 18.60 -3.40 25.12
CA GLN A 203 19.75 -2.91 24.37
C GLN A 203 20.96 -3.83 24.57
N GLU A 204 21.29 -4.18 25.81
CA GLU A 204 22.38 -5.10 26.12
C GLU A 204 22.14 -6.48 25.50
N PHE A 205 20.91 -7.00 25.57
CA PHE A 205 20.55 -8.27 24.95
C PHE A 205 20.70 -8.27 23.42
N ALA A 206 20.26 -7.19 22.76
CA ALA A 206 20.23 -7.13 21.30
C ALA A 206 21.57 -6.74 20.67
N PHE A 207 22.34 -5.87 21.33
CA PHE A 207 23.52 -5.23 20.76
C PHE A 207 24.81 -5.52 21.54
N GLY A 208 24.72 -6.13 22.73
CA GLY A 208 25.85 -6.33 23.63
C GLY A 208 26.27 -5.01 24.28
N LYS A 209 27.57 -4.86 24.57
CA LYS A 209 28.14 -3.65 25.18
C LYS A 209 28.28 -2.46 24.21
N ASP A 210 28.05 -2.69 22.92
CA ASP A 210 28.21 -1.69 21.87
C ASP A 210 26.86 -0.97 21.67
N ASN A 211 26.69 0.17 22.34
CA ASN A 211 25.41 0.87 22.47
C ASN A 211 25.00 1.67 21.21
N SER A 212 25.60 1.41 20.04
CA SER A 212 25.17 2.07 18.80
C SER A 212 23.88 1.41 18.28
N VAL A 213 22.74 1.87 18.79
CA VAL A 213 21.42 1.38 18.41
C VAL A 213 20.98 2.10 17.13
N SER A 214 21.17 1.46 15.98
CA SER A 214 20.55 1.94 14.75
C SER A 214 19.13 1.39 14.63
N ALA A 215 18.16 2.29 14.43
CA ALA A 215 16.78 1.94 14.13
C ALA A 215 16.59 1.14 12.83
N LEU A 216 17.62 1.12 11.97
CA LEU A 216 17.65 0.34 10.72
C LEU A 216 18.24 -1.07 10.92
N ASP A 217 18.84 -1.34 12.09
CA ASP A 217 19.43 -2.64 12.40
C ASP A 217 18.33 -3.62 12.82
N LYS A 218 18.29 -4.77 12.16
CA LYS A 218 17.32 -5.83 12.45
C LYS A 218 17.44 -6.38 13.87
N ARG A 219 18.59 -6.24 14.53
CA ARG A 219 18.77 -6.61 15.94
C ARG A 219 17.86 -5.81 16.88
N PHE A 220 17.44 -4.62 16.46
CA PHE A 220 16.44 -3.83 17.18
C PHE A 220 15.15 -4.62 17.45
N VAL A 221 14.76 -5.49 16.51
CA VAL A 221 13.59 -6.37 16.66
C VAL A 221 13.75 -7.32 17.84
N PHE A 222 14.94 -7.83 18.11
CA PHE A 222 15.18 -8.72 19.25
C PHE A 222 15.00 -7.97 20.58
N GLY A 223 15.50 -6.73 20.66
CA GLY A 223 15.26 -5.87 21.81
C GLY A 223 13.78 -5.58 22.03
N MET A 224 13.04 -5.25 20.95
CA MET A 224 11.59 -5.03 21.06
C MET A 224 10.84 -6.27 21.55
N LEU A 225 11.23 -7.45 21.08
CA LEU A 225 10.62 -8.72 21.50
C LEU A 225 10.95 -9.05 22.96
N TYR A 226 12.16 -8.69 23.42
CA TYR A 226 12.54 -8.81 24.82
C TYR A 226 11.61 -7.99 25.72
N ASP A 227 11.42 -6.71 25.41
CA ASP A 227 10.54 -5.81 26.17
C ASP A 227 9.04 -6.17 26.01
N ALA A 228 8.66 -6.76 24.88
CA ALA A 228 7.26 -7.13 24.59
C ALA A 228 6.73 -8.23 25.51
N LEU A 229 7.56 -9.19 25.93
CA LEU A 229 7.14 -10.34 26.74
C LEU A 229 6.54 -9.94 28.10
N PRO A 230 7.25 -9.20 28.97
CA PRO A 230 6.66 -8.75 30.24
C PRO A 230 5.53 -7.74 30.02
N THR A 231 5.62 -6.91 28.98
CA THR A 231 4.60 -5.91 28.66
C THR A 231 3.27 -6.55 28.24
N GLU A 232 3.30 -7.61 27.43
CA GLU A 232 2.08 -8.32 26.98
C GLU A 232 1.31 -8.89 28.16
N LYS A 233 2.00 -9.57 29.08
CA LYS A 233 1.35 -10.14 30.27
C LYS A 233 0.73 -9.04 31.13
N ARG A 234 1.49 -7.98 31.45
CA ARG A 234 1.00 -6.87 32.27
C ARG A 234 -0.20 -6.18 31.62
N LEU A 235 -0.13 -5.93 30.31
CA LEU A 235 -1.23 -5.30 29.55
C LEU A 235 -2.49 -6.17 29.57
N ARG A 236 -2.36 -7.46 29.29
CA ARG A 236 -3.49 -8.39 29.30
C ARG A 236 -4.17 -8.42 30.67
N ASP A 237 -3.40 -8.62 31.73
CA ASP A 237 -3.94 -8.76 33.08
C ASP A 237 -4.63 -7.44 33.51
N LEU A 238 -3.98 -6.29 33.25
CA LEU A 238 -4.54 -4.97 33.52
C LEU A 238 -5.88 -4.76 32.79
N MET A 239 -5.92 -5.00 31.48
CA MET A 239 -7.12 -4.73 30.67
C MET A 239 -8.28 -5.67 31.03
N ILE A 240 -8.01 -6.95 31.27
CA ILE A 240 -9.06 -7.89 31.72
C ILE A 240 -9.66 -7.41 33.05
N THR A 241 -8.82 -7.07 34.03
CA THR A 241 -9.30 -6.60 35.34
C THR A 241 -10.05 -5.29 35.23
N ARG A 242 -9.55 -4.33 34.44
CA ARG A 242 -10.10 -2.98 34.37
C ARG A 242 -11.34 -2.88 33.50
N MET A 243 -11.50 -3.72 32.49
CA MET A 243 -12.68 -3.70 31.61
C MET A 243 -13.83 -4.56 32.13
N ALA A 244 -13.56 -5.56 32.98
CA ALA A 244 -14.60 -6.46 33.51
C ALA A 244 -15.83 -5.77 34.14
N PRO A 245 -15.72 -4.60 34.81
CA PRO A 245 -16.90 -3.91 35.36
C PRO A 245 -17.77 -3.17 34.33
N HIS A 246 -17.28 -2.95 33.10
CA HIS A 246 -17.85 -1.95 32.19
C HIS A 246 -18.75 -2.54 31.09
N GLY A 247 -19.70 -3.39 31.49
CA GLY A 247 -20.68 -4.01 30.57
C GLY A 247 -20.17 -5.27 29.88
N ASP A 248 -20.84 -5.67 28.80
CA ASP A 248 -20.50 -6.88 28.01
C ASP A 248 -19.30 -6.63 27.07
N VAL A 249 -18.17 -6.25 27.68
CA VAL A 249 -16.90 -6.01 26.98
C VAL A 249 -16.09 -7.29 26.90
N LEU A 250 -15.60 -7.62 25.70
CA LEU A 250 -14.66 -8.72 25.51
C LEU A 250 -13.25 -8.17 25.27
N VAL A 251 -12.32 -8.55 26.15
CA VAL A 251 -10.90 -8.24 26.00
C VAL A 251 -10.23 -9.40 25.26
N ILE A 252 -9.62 -9.10 24.11
CA ILE A 252 -9.02 -10.08 23.21
C ILE A 252 -7.51 -9.80 23.11
N PRO A 253 -6.67 -10.53 23.88
CA PRO A 253 -5.22 -10.40 23.80
C PRO A 253 -4.71 -10.72 22.39
N GLY A 254 -3.91 -9.82 21.83
CA GLY A 254 -3.23 -10.07 20.57
C GLY A 254 -1.94 -10.84 20.81
N PRO A 255 -1.56 -11.81 19.94
CA PRO A 255 -0.25 -12.42 20.04
C PRO A 255 0.84 -11.36 19.81
N ILE A 256 1.99 -11.55 20.45
CA ILE A 256 3.19 -10.76 20.15
C ILE A 256 3.47 -10.86 18.66
N LYS A 257 3.71 -9.71 18.03
CA LYS A 257 3.90 -9.63 16.59
C LYS A 257 5.13 -10.43 16.16
N GLY A 258 4.93 -11.41 15.28
CA GLY A 258 6.04 -12.20 14.75
C GLY A 258 7.00 -11.38 13.86
N VAL A 259 8.28 -11.76 13.86
CA VAL A 259 9.35 -11.10 13.10
C VAL A 259 9.01 -10.86 11.62
N PRO A 260 8.47 -11.84 10.86
CA PRO A 260 8.14 -11.60 9.44
C PRO A 260 7.13 -10.46 9.24
N ARG A 261 6.22 -10.28 10.20
CA ARG A 261 5.20 -9.23 10.15
C ARG A 261 5.78 -7.86 10.52
N ILE A 262 6.74 -7.82 11.45
CA ILE A 262 7.51 -6.62 11.81
C ILE A 262 8.32 -6.15 10.61
N ASP A 263 9.08 -7.05 9.97
CA ASP A 263 9.87 -6.75 8.77
C ASP A 263 8.97 -6.18 7.67
N GLN A 264 7.86 -6.85 7.37
CA GLN A 264 6.91 -6.40 6.36
C GLN A 264 6.35 -5.01 6.68
N LYS A 265 5.91 -4.77 7.92
CA LYS A 265 5.33 -3.47 8.33
C LYS A 265 6.38 -2.36 8.22
N THR A 266 7.61 -2.66 8.60
CA THR A 266 8.74 -1.75 8.56
C THR A 266 9.10 -1.33 7.14
N ALA A 267 9.16 -2.29 6.22
CA ALA A 267 9.42 -2.03 4.80
C ALA A 267 8.29 -1.22 4.15
N GLU A 268 7.03 -1.55 4.42
CA GLU A 268 5.88 -0.92 3.77
C GLU A 268 5.51 0.46 4.32
N LYS A 269 5.71 0.71 5.62
CA LYS A 269 5.20 1.93 6.29
C LYS A 269 6.26 2.84 6.85
N TYR A 270 7.43 2.30 7.20
CA TYR A 270 8.40 3.00 8.04
C TYR A 270 9.77 3.16 7.38
N GLY A 271 9.87 2.88 6.07
CA GLY A 271 11.10 3.10 5.31
C GLY A 271 12.31 2.34 5.86
N GLY A 272 12.11 1.15 6.43
CA GLY A 272 13.19 0.35 7.03
C GLY A 272 13.44 0.60 8.52
N ARG A 273 12.75 1.57 9.14
CA ARG A 273 12.91 1.90 10.56
C ARG A 273 12.08 1.00 11.49
N PHE A 274 12.76 0.10 12.21
CA PHE A 274 12.13 -0.83 13.15
C PHE A 274 11.58 -0.14 14.40
N ASP A 275 12.19 0.97 14.81
CA ASP A 275 11.74 1.77 15.95
C ASP A 275 10.36 2.41 15.74
N GLN A 276 9.80 2.42 14.53
CA GLN A 276 8.45 2.97 14.30
C GLN A 276 7.33 1.93 14.45
N VAL A 277 7.66 0.68 14.78
CA VAL A 277 6.68 -0.41 14.98
C VAL A 277 6.12 -0.39 16.40
N LYS A 278 4.93 0.19 16.55
CA LYS A 278 4.29 0.47 17.86
C LYS A 278 3.37 -0.64 18.40
N ASP A 279 3.04 -1.62 17.56
CA ASP A 279 2.04 -2.64 17.86
C ASP A 279 2.66 -4.03 18.06
N VAL A 280 3.92 -4.10 18.50
CA VAL A 280 4.59 -5.39 18.81
C VAL A 280 3.78 -6.13 19.88
N THR A 281 3.39 -5.40 20.93
CA THR A 281 2.40 -5.80 21.93
C THR A 281 1.10 -5.07 21.63
N ARG A 282 -0.03 -5.78 21.66
CA ARG A 282 -1.34 -5.19 21.40
C ARG A 282 -2.50 -5.97 21.99
N ILE A 283 -3.61 -5.29 22.21
CA ILE A 283 -4.86 -5.88 22.67
C ILE A 283 -6.05 -5.25 21.94
N THR A 284 -7.13 -6.01 21.78
CA THR A 284 -8.39 -5.49 21.22
C THR A 284 -9.46 -5.56 22.30
N ILE A 285 -10.18 -4.46 22.49
CA ILE A 285 -11.36 -4.35 23.34
C ILE A 285 -12.57 -4.30 22.41
N ASP A 286 -13.41 -5.32 22.49
CA ASP A 286 -14.64 -5.47 21.74
C ASP A 286 -15.83 -4.93 22.56
N CYS A 287 -16.51 -3.93 22.00
CA CYS A 287 -17.63 -3.24 22.61
C CYS A 287 -18.95 -3.56 21.88
N PRO A 288 -20.05 -3.83 22.59
CA PRO A 288 -21.33 -4.14 21.98
C PRO A 288 -22.06 -2.90 21.42
N SER A 289 -21.77 -1.70 21.94
CA SER A 289 -22.42 -0.43 21.57
C SER A 289 -21.48 0.77 21.72
N ILE A 290 -21.89 1.91 21.15
CA ILE A 290 -21.16 3.19 21.26
C ILE A 290 -21.11 3.67 22.72
N ALA A 291 -22.18 3.52 23.49
CA ALA A 291 -22.20 3.91 24.90
C ALA A 291 -21.17 3.13 25.76
N VAL A 292 -21.04 1.83 25.50
CA VAL A 292 -20.00 1.01 26.16
C VAL A 292 -18.61 1.40 25.69
N MET A 293 -18.43 1.67 24.39
CA MET A 293 -17.18 2.18 23.85
C MET A 293 -16.77 3.51 24.51
N TYR A 294 -17.70 4.44 24.70
CA TYR A 294 -17.47 5.70 25.41
C TYR A 294 -16.94 5.44 26.82
N THR A 295 -17.62 4.58 27.58
CA THR A 295 -17.21 4.20 28.94
C THR A 295 -15.80 3.57 28.97
N VAL A 296 -15.50 2.68 28.03
CA VAL A 296 -14.17 2.06 27.89
C VAL A 296 -13.11 3.13 27.62
N VAL A 297 -13.39 4.09 26.74
CA VAL A 297 -12.45 5.16 26.42
C VAL A 297 -12.23 6.09 27.61
N GLU A 298 -13.26 6.41 28.39
CA GLU A 298 -13.09 7.16 29.65
C GLU A 298 -12.12 6.46 30.60
N VAL A 299 -12.26 5.14 30.78
CA VAL A 299 -11.35 4.35 31.62
C VAL A 299 -9.93 4.36 31.07
N LEU A 300 -9.75 4.18 29.76
CA LEU A 300 -8.43 4.20 29.12
C LEU A 300 -7.73 5.56 29.25
N LEU A 301 -8.49 6.65 29.35
CA LEU A 301 -7.96 8.01 29.49
C LEU A 301 -7.74 8.43 30.96
N ASP A 302 -8.02 7.54 31.93
CA ASP A 302 -7.58 7.68 33.31
C ASP A 302 -6.16 7.10 33.48
N GLU A 303 -5.18 7.83 32.94
CA GLU A 303 -3.76 7.45 32.86
C GLU A 303 -3.14 7.18 34.23
N ASP A 304 -3.59 7.90 35.26
CA ASP A 304 -3.13 7.72 36.64
C ASP A 304 -3.66 6.41 37.24
N ALA A 305 -4.94 6.09 37.06
CA ALA A 305 -5.51 4.85 37.56
C ALA A 305 -4.93 3.60 36.87
N LEU A 306 -4.50 3.73 35.61
CA LEU A 306 -3.95 2.63 34.82
C LEU A 306 -2.42 2.54 34.82
N GLU A 307 -1.72 3.53 35.39
CA GLU A 307 -0.27 3.68 35.32
C GLU A 307 0.28 3.64 33.88
N ILE A 308 -0.45 4.25 32.95
CA ILE A 308 -0.06 4.37 31.54
C ILE A 308 0.16 5.83 31.17
N VAL A 309 0.75 6.04 29.99
CA VAL A 309 0.90 7.35 29.35
C VAL A 309 0.35 7.25 27.94
N LEU A 310 -0.59 8.12 27.56
CA LEU A 310 -1.10 8.21 26.20
C LEU A 310 -0.09 8.92 25.31
N LEU A 311 0.33 8.24 24.22
CA LEU A 311 1.34 8.77 23.31
C LEU A 311 0.75 9.25 21.99
N ASP A 312 -0.24 8.52 21.46
CA ASP A 312 -0.93 8.88 20.21
C ASP A 312 -2.26 8.11 20.13
N PHE A 313 -3.24 8.67 19.41
CA PHE A 313 -4.44 7.92 19.05
C PHE A 313 -4.93 8.26 17.65
N LYS A 314 -5.66 7.31 17.06
CA LYS A 314 -6.34 7.47 15.77
C LYS A 314 -7.81 7.15 15.95
N ASP A 315 -8.63 8.16 15.72
CA ASP A 315 -10.07 8.04 15.63
C ASP A 315 -10.45 7.78 14.17
N ARG A 316 -10.83 6.54 13.84
CA ARG A 316 -11.37 6.21 12.51
C ARG A 316 -12.89 6.19 12.47
N LEU A 317 -13.56 6.55 13.56
CA LEU A 317 -15.02 6.73 13.60
C LEU A 317 -15.40 8.14 13.13
N ASP A 318 -14.50 9.12 13.31
CA ASP A 318 -14.67 10.48 12.82
C ASP A 318 -14.57 10.54 11.29
N ARG A 319 -15.74 10.57 10.63
CA ARG A 319 -15.88 10.61 9.16
C ARG A 319 -15.39 11.91 8.53
N MET A 320 -15.24 12.98 9.33
CA MET A 320 -14.69 14.24 8.83
C MET A 320 -13.17 14.20 8.73
N LYS A 321 -12.53 13.35 9.54
CA LYS A 321 -11.05 13.20 9.57
C LYS A 321 -10.55 11.97 8.85
N CYS A 322 -11.35 10.91 8.75
CA CYS A 322 -10.94 9.63 8.19
C CYS A 322 -11.89 9.18 7.08
N ASN A 323 -11.33 8.94 5.88
CA ASN A 323 -12.05 8.26 4.81
C ASN A 323 -11.87 6.74 4.95
N PRO A 324 -12.92 5.95 5.27
CA PRO A 324 -12.79 4.50 5.42
C PRO A 324 -12.36 3.79 4.13
N ALA A 325 -12.56 4.38 2.95
CA ALA A 325 -12.09 3.81 1.69
C ALA A 325 -10.56 3.62 1.66
N ASP A 326 -9.82 4.46 2.40
CA ASP A 326 -8.36 4.37 2.53
C ASP A 326 -7.90 3.17 3.37
N SER A 327 -8.78 2.65 4.23
CA SER A 327 -8.50 1.52 5.12
C SER A 327 -9.18 0.23 4.68
N GLY A 328 -9.93 0.21 3.58
CA GLY A 328 -10.76 -0.94 3.18
C GLY A 328 -12.06 -1.05 3.98
N GLY A 329 -12.56 0.07 4.48
CA GLY A 329 -13.77 0.18 5.28
C GLY A 329 -13.55 0.06 6.79
N TYR A 330 -12.31 -0.14 7.25
CA TYR A 330 -12.05 -0.39 8.67
C TYR A 330 -12.32 0.83 9.53
N LEU A 331 -13.13 0.60 10.57
CA LEU A 331 -13.55 1.56 11.58
C LEU A 331 -13.15 1.03 12.96
N ASP A 332 -12.33 1.78 13.69
CA ASP A 332 -11.84 1.48 15.03
C ASP A 332 -11.27 2.73 15.70
N LEU A 333 -11.00 2.63 17.00
CA LEU A 333 -10.11 3.55 17.72
C LEU A 333 -8.81 2.83 18.00
N LEU A 334 -7.68 3.46 17.68
CA LEU A 334 -6.35 2.92 17.96
C LEU A 334 -5.59 3.84 18.88
N PHE A 335 -5.23 3.36 20.07
CA PHE A 335 -4.44 4.10 21.04
C PHE A 335 -3.06 3.48 21.17
N ASN A 336 -2.02 4.31 21.25
CA ASN A 336 -0.67 3.91 21.59
C ASN A 336 -0.34 4.45 22.98
N PHE A 337 0.07 3.54 23.86
CA PHE A 337 0.44 3.85 25.23
C PHE A 337 1.81 3.27 25.56
N CYS A 338 2.40 3.73 26.66
CA CYS A 338 3.40 2.96 27.41
C CYS A 338 3.02 2.92 28.89
N PHE A 339 3.59 1.99 29.64
CA PHE A 339 3.51 2.04 31.10
C PHE A 339 4.40 3.16 31.64
N LYS A 340 3.99 3.84 32.72
CA LYS A 340 4.85 4.81 33.41
C LYS A 340 6.17 4.14 33.79
N GLY A 341 7.29 4.78 33.44
CA GLY A 341 8.65 4.25 33.63
C GLY A 341 9.09 3.20 32.61
N SER A 342 8.24 2.81 31.65
CA SER A 342 8.60 1.97 30.52
C SER A 342 8.70 2.80 29.25
N ALA A 343 9.61 2.39 28.36
CA ALA A 343 9.75 2.97 27.03
C ALA A 343 9.11 2.10 25.93
N HIS A 344 8.54 0.95 26.31
CA HIS A 344 7.90 0.03 25.38
C HIS A 344 6.48 0.49 25.04
N ILE A 345 6.26 0.78 23.76
CA ILE A 345 4.94 1.17 23.25
C ILE A 345 4.10 -0.08 22.98
N PHE A 346 2.82 -0.02 23.37
CA PHE A 346 1.82 -1.02 23.04
C PHE A 346 0.55 -0.37 22.46
N GLU A 347 -0.17 -1.12 21.64
CA GLU A 347 -1.39 -0.64 20.97
C GLU A 347 -2.65 -1.23 21.65
N VAL A 348 -3.59 -0.38 22.05
CA VAL A 348 -4.93 -0.77 22.48
C VAL A 348 -5.91 -0.39 21.38
N GLN A 349 -6.60 -1.38 20.82
CA GLN A 349 -7.62 -1.19 19.80
C GLN A 349 -8.99 -1.26 20.47
N VAL A 350 -9.86 -0.28 20.27
CA VAL A 350 -11.26 -0.32 20.72
C VAL A 350 -12.15 -0.37 19.49
N THR A 351 -13.01 -1.38 19.39
CA THR A 351 -13.85 -1.64 18.22
C THR A 351 -15.26 -2.06 18.64
N LEU A 352 -16.23 -1.82 17.76
CA LEU A 352 -17.56 -2.39 17.92
C LEU A 352 -17.57 -3.86 17.47
N ARG A 353 -18.42 -4.68 18.10
CA ARG A 353 -18.52 -6.13 17.85
C ARG A 353 -18.79 -6.46 16.41
N ARG A 354 -19.74 -5.74 15.79
CA ARG A 354 -20.07 -5.95 14.38
C ARG A 354 -18.88 -5.67 13.45
N PHE A 355 -18.06 -4.67 13.77
CA PHE A 355 -16.85 -4.35 13.01
C PHE A 355 -15.79 -5.46 13.09
N LEU A 356 -15.68 -6.09 14.26
CA LEU A 356 -14.78 -7.22 14.46
C LEU A 356 -15.27 -8.49 13.71
N GLU A 357 -16.58 -8.74 13.70
CA GLU A 357 -17.19 -9.83 12.92
C GLU A 357 -16.91 -9.67 11.42
N ILE A 358 -17.13 -8.47 10.86
CA ILE A 358 -16.87 -8.16 9.45
C ILE A 358 -15.39 -8.39 9.10
N LYS A 359 -14.49 -7.90 9.97
CA LYS A 359 -13.04 -8.10 9.87
C LYS A 359 -12.69 -9.58 9.77
N ASN A 360 -13.23 -10.39 10.67
CA ASN A 360 -12.88 -11.80 10.79
C ASN A 360 -13.49 -12.67 9.69
N ALA A 361 -14.65 -12.30 9.13
CA ALA A 361 -15.31 -13.07 8.08
C ALA A 361 -14.59 -12.99 6.72
N ILE A 362 -14.55 -11.79 6.12
CA ILE A 362 -14.03 -11.57 4.76
C ILE A 362 -13.02 -10.41 4.75
N GLY A 363 -13.26 -9.36 5.54
CA GLY A 363 -12.52 -8.10 5.47
C GLY A 363 -11.01 -8.26 5.64
N HIS A 364 -10.55 -9.11 6.56
CA HIS A 364 -9.11 -9.32 6.77
C HIS A 364 -8.44 -10.00 5.59
N ARG A 365 -9.08 -10.99 4.96
CA ARG A 365 -8.51 -11.72 3.83
C ARG A 365 -8.48 -10.85 2.56
N ALA A 366 -9.59 -10.19 2.26
CA ALA A 366 -9.69 -9.25 1.13
C ALA A 366 -8.66 -8.12 1.26
N TYR A 367 -8.56 -7.52 2.46
CA TYR A 367 -7.57 -6.49 2.76
C TYR A 367 -6.13 -6.98 2.56
N HIS A 368 -5.79 -8.19 3.03
CA HIS A 368 -4.44 -8.75 2.85
C HIS A 368 -4.06 -8.90 1.38
N VAL A 369 -4.98 -9.38 0.54
CA VAL A 369 -4.74 -9.49 -0.90
C VAL A 369 -4.62 -8.11 -1.53
N ALA A 370 -5.61 -7.24 -1.35
CA ALA A 370 -5.63 -5.88 -1.89
C ALA A 370 -4.35 -5.11 -1.55
N ARG A 371 -3.87 -5.24 -0.32
CA ARG A 371 -2.63 -4.61 0.13
C ARG A 371 -1.41 -5.17 -0.57
N ARG A 372 -1.32 -6.48 -0.79
CA ARG A 372 -0.21 -7.09 -1.54
C ARG A 372 -0.24 -6.74 -3.03
N LEU A 373 -1.42 -6.45 -3.57
CA LEU A 373 -1.60 -5.87 -4.90
C LEU A 373 -1.31 -4.36 -4.95
N ASN A 374 -0.91 -3.77 -3.81
CA ASN A 374 -0.71 -2.33 -3.65
C ASN A 374 -1.96 -1.50 -4.02
N ALA A 375 -3.16 -2.09 -3.95
CA ALA A 375 -4.42 -1.52 -4.43
C ALA A 375 -4.91 -0.31 -3.62
N TYR A 376 -4.34 -0.06 -2.45
CA TYR A 376 -4.61 1.12 -1.64
C TYR A 376 -3.64 2.27 -1.90
N SER A 377 -2.59 2.05 -2.73
CA SER A 377 -1.68 3.11 -3.11
C SER A 377 -2.39 4.11 -4.02
N LYS A 378 -2.17 5.40 -3.75
CA LYS A 378 -2.70 6.50 -4.55
C LYS A 378 -2.35 6.34 -6.04
N PHE A 379 -1.11 5.97 -6.34
CA PHE A 379 -0.61 5.77 -7.70
C PHE A 379 -1.25 4.61 -8.46
N VAL A 380 -1.88 3.68 -7.76
CA VAL A 380 -2.51 2.49 -8.35
C VAL A 380 -4.01 2.71 -8.52
N ARG A 381 -4.65 3.40 -7.56
CA ARG A 381 -6.11 3.60 -7.52
C ARG A 381 -6.60 4.84 -8.27
N GLU A 382 -5.71 5.74 -8.64
CA GLU A 382 -6.03 6.98 -9.37
C GLU A 382 -5.52 6.88 -10.81
N TYR A 383 -6.43 7.01 -11.76
CA TYR A 383 -6.12 7.06 -13.17
C TYR A 383 -6.13 8.50 -13.69
N HIS A 384 -5.12 8.87 -14.47
CA HIS A 384 -5.05 10.14 -15.19
C HIS A 384 -4.64 9.87 -16.64
N GLY A 385 -5.48 10.26 -17.60
CA GLY A 385 -5.17 10.09 -19.02
C GLY A 385 -6.41 10.00 -19.89
N ALA A 386 -6.26 9.61 -21.15
CA ALA A 386 -7.38 9.40 -22.06
C ALA A 386 -8.19 8.16 -21.68
N LEU A 387 -9.47 8.10 -22.07
CA LEU A 387 -10.25 6.87 -21.96
C LEU A 387 -9.75 5.85 -22.99
N THR A 388 -9.20 4.73 -22.50
CA THR A 388 -8.63 3.65 -23.31
C THR A 388 -9.21 2.29 -22.88
N PRO A 389 -9.05 1.23 -23.69
CA PRO A 389 -9.43 -0.13 -23.27
C PRO A 389 -8.78 -0.53 -21.94
N GLU A 390 -7.53 -0.14 -21.70
CA GLU A 390 -6.80 -0.37 -20.46
C GLU A 390 -7.46 0.34 -19.28
N ALA A 391 -7.83 1.62 -19.46
CA ALA A 391 -8.53 2.39 -18.43
C ALA A 391 -9.87 1.74 -18.06
N LEU A 392 -10.63 1.31 -19.08
CA LEU A 392 -11.89 0.60 -18.93
C LEU A 392 -11.73 -0.74 -18.18
N ARG A 393 -10.70 -1.53 -18.50
CA ARG A 393 -10.36 -2.75 -17.73
C ARG A 393 -10.04 -2.42 -16.27
N GLY A 394 -9.32 -1.33 -16.00
CA GLY A 394 -9.02 -0.86 -14.65
C GLY A 394 -10.25 -0.44 -13.87
N ILE A 395 -11.18 0.29 -14.49
CA ILE A 395 -12.48 0.66 -13.88
C ILE A 395 -13.29 -0.61 -13.58
N LYS A 396 -13.48 -1.46 -14.60
CA LYS A 396 -14.28 -2.68 -14.51
C LYS A 396 -13.77 -3.62 -13.40
N SER A 397 -12.45 -3.80 -13.30
CA SER A 397 -11.82 -4.67 -12.29
C SER A 397 -11.84 -4.11 -10.86
N GLY A 398 -12.22 -2.85 -10.66
CA GLY A 398 -12.18 -2.18 -9.35
C GLY A 398 -10.78 -1.79 -8.90
N LEU A 399 -9.82 -1.72 -9.83
CA LEU A 399 -8.48 -1.20 -9.57
C LEU A 399 -8.55 0.29 -9.21
N PHE A 400 -9.33 1.06 -10.00
CA PHE A 400 -9.46 2.50 -9.81
C PHE A 400 -10.62 2.86 -8.89
N THR A 401 -10.34 3.73 -7.92
CA THR A 401 -11.35 4.42 -7.11
C THR A 401 -11.58 5.85 -7.58
N SER A 402 -10.64 6.41 -8.35
CA SER A 402 -10.77 7.71 -9.00
C SER A 402 -10.21 7.65 -10.43
N ALA A 403 -10.88 8.32 -11.36
CA ALA A 403 -10.41 8.49 -12.73
C ALA A 403 -10.61 9.94 -13.18
N SER A 404 -9.56 10.51 -13.77
CA SER A 404 -9.55 11.84 -14.36
C SER A 404 -9.18 11.74 -15.84
N PHE A 405 -10.08 12.22 -16.67
CA PHE A 405 -9.94 12.29 -18.12
C PHE A 405 -9.68 13.70 -18.61
N ASP A 406 -9.29 14.61 -17.70
CA ASP A 406 -9.22 16.05 -17.96
C ASP A 406 -8.40 16.41 -19.21
N GLY A 407 -8.96 17.30 -20.02
CA GLY A 407 -8.32 17.79 -21.26
C GLY A 407 -8.20 16.73 -22.36
N THR A 408 -8.90 15.60 -22.24
CA THR A 408 -8.91 14.55 -23.27
C THR A 408 -10.24 14.49 -24.02
N ARG A 409 -10.24 13.81 -25.17
CA ARG A 409 -11.45 13.51 -25.93
C ARG A 409 -12.00 12.17 -25.47
N LEU A 410 -13.25 12.15 -25.01
CA LEU A 410 -13.95 10.90 -24.71
C LEU A 410 -14.57 10.36 -25.99
N ASP A 411 -13.94 9.37 -26.61
CA ASP A 411 -14.45 8.78 -27.85
C ASP A 411 -15.82 8.07 -27.60
N PRO A 412 -16.89 8.46 -28.30
CA PRO A 412 -18.21 7.82 -28.19
C PRO A 412 -18.20 6.32 -28.46
N ALA A 413 -17.18 5.80 -29.17
CA ALA A 413 -17.00 4.38 -29.37
C ALA A 413 -16.90 3.58 -28.05
N TYR A 414 -16.48 4.22 -26.95
CA TYR A 414 -16.32 3.59 -25.63
C TYR A 414 -17.54 3.71 -24.70
N ILE A 415 -18.66 4.29 -25.16
CA ILE A 415 -19.84 4.52 -24.31
C ILE A 415 -20.37 3.20 -23.73
N THR A 416 -20.48 2.16 -24.55
CA THR A 416 -21.00 0.86 -24.13
C THR A 416 -20.06 0.20 -23.13
N GLU A 417 -18.76 0.13 -23.43
CA GLU A 417 -17.79 -0.48 -22.53
C GLU A 417 -17.62 0.30 -21.23
N PHE A 418 -17.72 1.63 -21.27
CA PHE A 418 -17.68 2.47 -20.07
C PHE A 418 -18.89 2.20 -19.18
N SER A 419 -20.09 2.17 -19.76
CA SER A 419 -21.32 1.84 -19.05
C SER A 419 -21.26 0.45 -18.41
N GLU A 420 -20.76 -0.56 -19.13
CA GLU A 420 -20.51 -1.89 -18.57
C GLU A 420 -19.47 -1.88 -17.44
N ALA A 421 -18.38 -1.12 -17.62
CA ALA A 421 -17.30 -1.05 -16.63
C ALA A 421 -17.79 -0.46 -15.32
N ILE A 422 -18.51 0.67 -15.34
CA ILE A 422 -19.02 1.32 -14.13
C ILE A 422 -20.17 0.53 -13.48
N SER A 423 -20.94 -0.22 -14.26
CA SER A 423 -22.05 -1.05 -13.78
C SER A 423 -21.60 -2.41 -13.23
N SER A 424 -20.33 -2.77 -13.41
CA SER A 424 -19.77 -4.01 -12.90
C SER A 424 -19.87 -4.11 -11.37
N ASP A 425 -20.13 -5.32 -10.85
CA ASP A 425 -20.13 -5.58 -9.41
C ASP A 425 -18.74 -5.44 -8.78
N THR A 426 -17.67 -5.54 -9.58
CA THR A 426 -16.29 -5.28 -9.15
C THR A 426 -15.89 -3.81 -9.27
N CYS A 427 -16.68 -2.96 -9.93
CA CYS A 427 -16.37 -1.53 -10.02
C CYS A 427 -16.35 -0.86 -8.65
N ARG A 428 -15.30 -0.07 -8.40
CA ARG A 428 -15.01 0.68 -7.17
C ARG A 428 -14.82 2.18 -7.41
N LEU A 429 -15.15 2.67 -8.61
CA LEU A 429 -14.99 4.07 -8.99
C LEU A 429 -15.97 4.95 -8.20
N VAL A 430 -15.44 5.90 -7.44
CA VAL A 430 -16.22 6.82 -6.58
C VAL A 430 -16.11 8.27 -7.09
N THR A 431 -14.98 8.61 -7.69
CA THR A 431 -14.70 9.96 -8.20
C THR A 431 -14.40 9.91 -9.69
N LEU A 432 -15.09 10.74 -10.45
CA LEU A 432 -14.86 10.93 -11.87
C LEU A 432 -14.66 12.40 -12.21
N SER A 433 -13.58 12.72 -12.91
CA SER A 433 -13.30 14.05 -13.42
C SER A 433 -13.12 13.99 -14.93
N ALA A 434 -13.77 14.91 -15.65
CA ALA A 434 -13.67 15.02 -17.09
C ALA A 434 -13.71 16.50 -17.48
N ARG A 435 -12.86 17.32 -16.84
CA ARG A 435 -12.84 18.77 -17.10
C ARG A 435 -12.25 19.09 -18.46
N ALA A 436 -12.77 20.12 -19.11
CA ALA A 436 -12.31 20.55 -20.42
C ALA A 436 -12.26 19.40 -21.45
N CYS A 437 -13.18 18.44 -21.33
CA CYS A 437 -13.32 17.32 -22.24
C CYS A 437 -14.32 17.61 -23.36
N ASP A 438 -14.10 16.97 -24.51
CA ASP A 438 -15.12 16.83 -25.54
C ASP A 438 -16.00 15.62 -25.21
N LEU A 439 -17.28 15.89 -24.89
CA LEU A 439 -18.30 14.92 -24.51
C LEU A 439 -19.34 14.69 -25.63
N SER A 440 -19.05 15.13 -26.86
CA SER A 440 -19.97 14.97 -27.99
C SER A 440 -20.44 13.52 -28.13
N GLY A 441 -21.75 13.28 -28.03
CA GLY A 441 -22.37 11.94 -28.14
C GLY A 441 -22.51 11.17 -26.82
N TRP A 442 -22.06 11.71 -25.70
CA TRP A 442 -22.23 11.10 -24.37
C TRP A 442 -23.54 11.55 -23.71
N ASN A 443 -24.26 10.62 -23.07
CA ASN A 443 -25.36 10.93 -22.17
C ASN A 443 -24.84 11.09 -20.73
N LEU A 444 -25.09 12.25 -20.10
CA LEU A 444 -24.65 12.51 -18.74
C LEU A 444 -25.27 11.58 -17.69
N GLU A 445 -26.46 11.02 -17.96
CA GLU A 445 -27.11 10.03 -17.09
C GLU A 445 -26.25 8.77 -16.93
N LEU A 446 -25.41 8.43 -17.91
CA LEU A 446 -24.47 7.31 -17.80
C LEU A 446 -23.47 7.52 -16.68
N PHE A 447 -23.09 8.78 -16.40
CA PHE A 447 -22.16 9.07 -15.31
C PHE A 447 -22.86 9.00 -13.97
N VAL A 448 -24.17 9.25 -13.89
CA VAL A 448 -24.99 9.13 -12.68
C VAL A 448 -25.28 7.66 -12.35
N ASN A 449 -24.22 6.88 -12.14
CA ASN A 449 -24.30 5.57 -11.52
C ASN A 449 -24.22 5.75 -10.00
N GLY A 450 -25.13 5.12 -9.24
CA GLY A 450 -25.23 5.29 -7.78
C GLY A 450 -23.97 4.99 -6.96
N LYS A 451 -22.91 4.45 -7.58
CA LYS A 451 -21.58 4.25 -6.97
C LYS A 451 -20.66 5.48 -7.05
N ILE A 452 -20.81 6.33 -8.06
CA ILE A 452 -19.97 7.51 -8.26
C ILE A 452 -20.64 8.67 -7.52
N THR A 453 -19.97 9.19 -6.48
CA THR A 453 -20.53 10.21 -5.59
C THR A 453 -19.96 11.61 -5.86
N HIS A 454 -18.90 11.70 -6.65
CA HIS A 454 -18.23 12.97 -6.98
C HIS A 454 -17.97 13.08 -8.48
N PHE A 455 -18.49 14.16 -9.08
CA PHE A 455 -18.34 14.48 -10.49
C PHE A 455 -17.76 15.88 -10.66
N ASP A 456 -16.80 16.02 -11.58
CA ASP A 456 -16.26 17.31 -11.99
C ASP A 456 -16.22 17.39 -13.53
N PHE A 457 -17.24 18.06 -14.10
CA PHE A 457 -17.43 18.27 -15.54
C PHE A 457 -17.24 19.75 -15.94
N LEU A 458 -16.36 20.48 -15.25
CA LEU A 458 -16.12 21.89 -15.56
C LEU A 458 -15.58 22.09 -16.99
N MET A 459 -16.15 23.05 -17.72
CA MET A 459 -15.67 23.51 -19.04
C MET A 459 -15.73 22.46 -20.17
N CYS A 460 -16.61 21.47 -20.09
CA CYS A 460 -16.81 20.49 -21.18
C CYS A 460 -17.53 21.09 -22.40
N SER A 461 -17.21 20.59 -23.59
CA SER A 461 -17.92 20.91 -24.85
C SER A 461 -18.73 19.71 -25.36
N GLY A 462 -19.72 19.95 -26.23
CA GLY A 462 -20.43 18.87 -26.94
C GLY A 462 -21.61 18.23 -26.19
N LEU A 463 -22.08 18.85 -25.11
CA LEU A 463 -23.26 18.38 -24.38
C LEU A 463 -24.55 18.75 -25.12
N GLU A 464 -25.29 17.75 -25.59
CA GLU A 464 -26.68 17.92 -26.02
C GLU A 464 -27.60 17.72 -24.80
N GLY A 465 -28.05 18.83 -24.22
CA GLY A 465 -28.99 18.85 -23.10
C GLY A 465 -28.50 19.74 -21.94
N ASN A 466 -29.39 20.62 -21.46
CA ASN A 466 -29.14 21.40 -20.25
C ASN A 466 -29.23 20.46 -19.04
N VAL A 467 -28.09 20.08 -18.45
CA VAL A 467 -28.07 19.49 -17.12
C VAL A 467 -27.62 20.57 -16.14
N ILE A 468 -28.55 21.02 -15.31
CA ILE A 468 -28.25 21.77 -14.10
C ILE A 468 -27.87 20.70 -13.07
N ILE A 469 -26.62 20.74 -12.60
CA ILE A 469 -26.08 19.85 -11.55
C ILE A 469 -26.67 20.22 -10.21
#